data_AF-A0A8R1Y021-F1
#
_entry.id   AF-A0A8R1Y021-F1
#
_cell.length_a   1.000
_cell.length_b   1.000
_cell.length_c   1.000
_cell.angle_alpha   90.00
_cell.angle_beta   90.00
_cell.angle_gamma   90.00
#
_symmetry.space_group_name_H-M   'P 1'
#
loop_
_entity.id
_entity.type
_entity.pdbx_description
1 polymer ?
#
loop_
_entity_poly.entity_id
_entity_poly.type
_entity_poly.pdbx_seq_one_letter_code
_entity_poly.pdbx_strand_id
1 'polypeptide(L)'
;MNFPYFICKGRIPELIVKQYHERMFHASVNLTWVKVRQTFWIPHGTTYLETSLSLENSIKDVPRECYTIRTARVSNLSTRKNDNDQRIRVDLFGPMWVKDNGIISKHWVALFKYVATRAIHMEVM
;
A
#
# COMPACT_ATOMS: atom_id res chain seq x y z
N MET A 1 -13.94 -18.05 28.58
CA MET A 1 -13.24 -16.78 28.27
C MET A 1 -11.76 -17.08 28.24
N ASN A 2 -11.10 -16.95 27.09
CA ASN A 2 -9.64 -17.10 27.02
C ASN A 2 -9.02 -15.76 27.41
N PHE A 3 -8.44 -15.70 28.60
CA PHE A 3 -7.66 -14.53 29.01
C PHE A 3 -6.30 -14.57 28.32
N PRO A 4 -5.76 -13.41 27.89
CA PRO A 4 -4.43 -13.36 27.33
C PRO A 4 -3.39 -13.77 28.38
N TYR A 5 -2.36 -14.49 27.96
CA TYR A 5 -1.28 -14.93 28.84
C TYR A 5 -0.44 -13.73 29.26
N PHE A 6 -0.34 -13.51 30.57
CA PHE A 6 0.50 -12.47 31.13
C PHE A 6 1.97 -12.86 30.99
N ILE A 7 2.75 -12.05 30.27
CA ILE A 7 4.19 -12.27 30.13
C ILE A 7 4.91 -11.04 30.65
N CYS A 8 5.62 -11.25 31.76
CA CYS A 8 6.54 -10.27 32.31
C CYS A 8 7.86 -10.22 31.54
N LYS A 9 8.58 -9.12 31.77
CA LYS A 9 9.91 -8.76 31.26
C LYS A 9 10.83 -9.94 30.93
N GLY A 10 11.65 -9.77 29.90
CA GLY A 10 12.69 -10.70 29.49
C GLY A 10 12.81 -10.74 27.97
N ARG A 11 13.57 -11.71 27.47
CA ARG A 11 13.78 -11.92 26.02
C ARG A 11 12.58 -12.61 25.34
N ILE A 12 11.69 -13.23 26.11
CA ILE A 12 10.50 -13.92 25.58
C ILE A 12 9.53 -12.94 24.88
N PRO A 13 9.12 -11.80 25.49
CA PRO A 13 8.31 -10.78 24.81
C PRO A 13 8.86 -10.34 23.45
N GLU A 14 10.18 -10.11 23.37
CA GLU A 14 10.86 -9.68 22.14
C GLU A 14 10.75 -10.74 21.04
N LEU A 15 10.99 -12.00 21.38
CA LEU A 15 10.90 -13.11 20.43
C LEU A 15 9.47 -13.31 19.93
N ILE A 16 8.47 -13.21 20.82
CA ILE A 16 7.05 -13.29 20.44
C ILE A 16 6.71 -12.17 19.47
N VAL A 17 7.06 -10.94 19.81
CA VAL A 17 6.80 -9.77 18.96
C VAL A 17 7.46 -9.92 17.59
N LYS A 18 8.74 -10.31 17.55
CA LYS A 18 9.48 -10.54 16.31
C LYS A 18 8.82 -11.62 15.45
N GLN A 19 8.43 -12.74 16.04
CA GLN A 19 7.75 -13.83 15.34
C GLN A 19 6.42 -13.39 14.72
N TYR A 20 5.62 -12.59 15.45
CA TYR A 20 4.37 -12.05 14.91
C TYR A 20 4.63 -11.05 13.78
N HIS A 21 5.63 -10.19 13.92
CA HIS A 21 6.00 -9.22 12.90
C HIS A 21 6.41 -9.92 11.59
N GLU A 22 7.27 -10.94 11.67
CA GLU A 22 7.69 -11.76 10.52
C GLU A 22 6.52 -12.55 9.91
N ARG A 23 5.69 -13.19 10.75
CA ARG A 23 4.52 -13.96 10.30
C ARG A 23 3.45 -13.09 9.63
N MET A 24 3.37 -11.82 10.00
CA MET A 24 2.44 -10.85 9.42
C MET A 24 3.04 -10.06 8.25
N PHE A 25 4.09 -10.58 7.60
CA PHE A 25 4.72 -9.97 6.43
C PHE A 25 5.22 -8.53 6.70
N HIS A 26 5.84 -8.32 7.86
CA HIS A 26 6.37 -7.01 8.28
C HIS A 26 5.30 -5.92 8.41
N ALA A 27 4.12 -6.32 8.89
CA ALA A 27 3.02 -5.43 9.24
C ALA A 27 3.45 -4.28 10.16
N SER A 28 2.69 -3.18 10.12
CA SER A 28 2.94 -2.01 10.98
C SER A 28 2.96 -2.38 12.47
N VAL A 29 3.63 -1.53 13.28
CA VAL A 29 3.67 -1.62 14.75
C VAL A 29 2.28 -1.92 15.31
N ASN A 30 1.30 -1.08 14.94
CA ASN A 30 -0.05 -1.13 15.47
C ASN A 30 -0.76 -2.42 15.10
N LEU A 31 -0.63 -2.86 13.85
CA LEU A 31 -1.29 -4.08 13.39
C LEU A 31 -0.70 -5.32 14.08
N THR A 32 0.64 -5.38 14.17
CA THR A 32 1.34 -6.44 14.89
C THR A 32 0.94 -6.43 16.37
N TRP A 33 0.85 -5.25 16.99
CA TRP A 33 0.49 -5.09 18.39
C TRP A 33 -0.92 -5.56 18.72
N VAL A 34 -1.89 -5.19 17.88
CA VAL A 34 -3.28 -5.65 18.02
C VAL A 34 -3.33 -7.18 17.98
N LYS A 35 -2.56 -7.80 17.08
CA LYS A 35 -2.51 -9.25 16.96
C LYS A 35 -1.86 -9.91 18.17
N VAL A 36 -0.77 -9.36 18.70
CA VAL A 36 -0.10 -9.87 19.91
C VAL A 36 -1.06 -9.80 21.11
N ARG A 37 -1.80 -8.70 21.27
CA ARG A 37 -2.76 -8.50 22.38
C ARG A 37 -3.94 -9.47 22.40
N GLN A 38 -4.24 -10.13 21.29
CA GLN A 38 -5.28 -11.17 21.25
C GLN A 38 -4.88 -12.43 22.04
N THR A 39 -3.57 -12.64 22.26
CA THR A 39 -3.06 -13.86 22.89
C THR A 39 -2.22 -13.57 24.14
N PHE A 40 -1.49 -12.44 24.17
CA PHE A 40 -0.54 -12.12 25.22
C PHE A 40 -0.82 -10.74 25.83
N TRP A 41 -0.72 -10.66 27.15
CA TRP A 41 -0.70 -9.39 27.87
C TRP A 41 0.74 -9.06 28.24
N ILE A 42 1.38 -8.23 27.42
CA ILE A 42 2.75 -7.75 27.62
C ILE A 42 2.69 -6.29 28.07
N PRO A 43 3.06 -5.95 29.32
CA PRO A 43 3.15 -4.56 29.75
C PRO A 43 4.26 -3.84 28.97
N HIS A 44 4.00 -2.59 28.56
CA HIS A 44 4.89 -1.79 27.71
C HIS A 44 5.30 -2.45 26.38
N GLY A 45 4.50 -3.37 25.84
CA GLY A 45 4.86 -4.12 24.64
C GLY A 45 5.20 -3.29 23.39
N THR A 46 4.77 -2.03 23.33
CA THR A 46 5.11 -1.10 22.24
C THR A 46 6.61 -0.81 22.17
N THR A 47 7.32 -0.78 23.30
CA THR A 47 8.78 -0.54 23.30
C THR A 47 9.53 -1.70 22.64
N TYR A 48 9.10 -2.94 22.90
CA TYR A 48 9.67 -4.14 22.28
C TYR A 48 9.35 -4.22 20.77
N LEU A 49 8.22 -3.66 20.34
CA LEU A 49 7.88 -3.54 18.91
C LEU A 49 8.76 -2.51 18.20
N GLU A 50 8.98 -1.36 18.82
CA GLU A 50 9.83 -0.31 18.24
C GLU A 50 11.28 -0.78 18.10
N THR A 51 11.81 -1.52 19.07
CA THR A 51 13.17 -2.08 19.00
C THR A 51 13.29 -3.18 17.94
N SER A 52 12.32 -4.09 17.84
CA SER A 52 12.33 -5.15 16.82
C SER A 52 12.24 -4.58 15.41
N LEU A 53 11.43 -3.53 15.20
CA LEU A 53 11.40 -2.81 13.93
C LEU A 53 12.70 -2.06 13.68
N SER A 54 13.25 -1.33 14.64
CA SER A 54 14.51 -0.60 14.43
C SER A 54 15.64 -1.52 13.92
N LEU A 55 15.73 -2.74 14.45
CA LEU A 55 16.70 -3.75 14.01
C LEU A 55 16.45 -4.23 12.58
N GLU A 56 15.19 -4.42 12.19
CA GLU A 56 14.87 -4.92 10.84
C GLU A 56 14.91 -3.81 9.77
N ASN A 57 14.56 -2.59 10.17
CA ASN A 57 14.59 -1.42 9.32
C ASN A 57 16.02 -1.07 8.88
N SER A 58 17.01 -1.46 9.68
CA SER A 58 18.43 -1.28 9.37
C SER A 58 18.93 -2.18 8.23
N ILE A 59 18.19 -3.24 7.87
CA ILE A 59 18.62 -4.25 6.88
C ILE A 59 17.98 -4.04 5.50
N LYS A 60 16.95 -3.19 5.41
CA LYS A 60 16.14 -3.06 4.19
C LYS A 60 16.13 -1.62 3.71
N ASP A 61 16.78 -1.37 2.57
CA ASP A 61 16.61 -0.20 1.67
C ASP A 61 15.17 -0.12 1.11
N VAL A 62 14.17 -0.38 1.94
CA VAL A 62 12.76 -0.21 1.60
C VAL A 62 12.45 1.24 1.93
N PRO A 63 12.11 2.09 0.95
CA PRO A 63 11.74 3.48 1.21
C PRO A 63 10.55 3.50 2.17
N ARG A 64 10.80 3.87 3.42
CA ARG A 64 9.75 4.09 4.44
C ARG A 64 9.27 5.51 4.32
N GLU A 65 8.70 5.80 3.17
CA GLU A 65 8.38 7.16 2.78
C GLU A 65 6.87 7.28 2.52
N CYS A 66 6.06 7.16 3.59
CA CYS A 66 4.80 7.90 3.67
C CYS A 66 5.14 9.35 4.06
N TYR A 67 6.04 10.01 3.32
CA TYR A 67 6.14 11.45 3.45
C TYR A 67 4.90 11.98 2.77
N THR A 68 4.32 13.00 3.40
CA THR A 68 3.75 14.09 2.63
C THR A 68 4.77 14.38 1.54
N ILE A 69 4.50 13.94 0.31
CA ILE A 69 5.13 14.55 -0.84
C ILE A 69 4.77 16.02 -0.61
N ARG A 70 5.76 16.85 -0.22
CA ARG A 70 5.61 18.30 -0.33
C ARG A 70 5.34 18.45 -1.80
N THR A 71 4.06 18.53 -2.17
CA THR A 71 3.67 18.72 -3.54
C THR A 71 4.34 20.02 -3.88
N ALA A 72 5.41 19.94 -4.69
CA ALA A 72 5.93 21.13 -5.33
C ALA A 72 4.70 21.81 -5.93
N ARG A 73 4.55 23.13 -5.74
CA ARG A 73 3.44 23.87 -6.35
C ARG A 73 3.32 23.37 -7.78
N VAL A 74 2.22 22.68 -8.08
CA VAL A 74 2.01 22.11 -9.41
C VAL A 74 2.19 23.29 -10.34
N SER A 75 3.23 23.25 -11.19
CA SER A 75 3.50 24.37 -12.06
C SER A 75 2.20 24.67 -12.83
N ASN A 76 1.75 25.93 -12.78
CA ASN A 76 0.54 26.37 -13.49
C ASN A 76 0.65 26.14 -15.02
N LEU A 77 1.80 25.65 -15.50
CA LEU A 77 2.05 25.22 -16.87
C LEU A 77 1.13 24.08 -17.34
N SER A 78 0.53 23.28 -16.44
CA SER A 78 -0.33 22.15 -16.86
C SER A 78 -1.84 22.45 -16.85
N THR A 79 -2.28 23.62 -16.40
CA THR A 79 -3.71 23.92 -16.19
C THR A 79 -4.26 25.06 -17.02
N ARG A 80 -3.45 25.69 -17.89
CA ARG A 80 -4.00 26.59 -18.90
C ARG A 80 -4.71 25.73 -19.95
N LYS A 81 -6.05 25.70 -19.90
CA LYS A 81 -6.88 25.25 -21.01
C LYS A 81 -6.55 26.19 -22.19
N ASN A 82 -5.58 25.81 -22.99
CA ASN A 82 -5.52 26.33 -24.34
C ASN A 82 -6.58 25.53 -25.09
N ASP A 83 -7.63 26.19 -25.58
CA ASP A 83 -8.66 25.51 -26.40
C ASP A 83 -8.05 24.86 -27.66
N ASN A 84 -6.80 25.23 -27.99
CA ASN A 84 -5.98 24.64 -29.04
C ASN A 84 -5.04 23.51 -28.57
N ASP A 85 -5.18 22.98 -27.35
CA ASP A 85 -4.33 21.87 -26.87
C ASP A 85 -4.77 20.54 -27.50
N GLN A 86 -4.16 20.21 -28.65
CA GLN A 86 -4.40 18.98 -29.40
C GLN A 86 -3.66 17.75 -28.85
N ARG A 87 -3.14 17.80 -27.62
CA ARG A 87 -2.45 16.67 -27.02
C ARG A 87 -3.44 15.56 -26.67
N ILE A 88 -3.09 14.33 -27.02
CA ILE A 88 -3.78 13.11 -26.58
C ILE A 88 -2.89 12.44 -25.54
N ARG A 89 -3.47 12.09 -24.39
CA ARG A 89 -2.84 11.21 -23.41
C ARG A 89 -3.32 9.79 -23.66
N VAL A 90 -2.37 8.85 -23.71
CA VAL A 90 -2.65 7.42 -23.88
C VAL A 90 -2.42 6.73 -22.55
N ASP A 91 -3.35 5.88 -22.16
CA ASP A 91 -3.24 5.02 -20.98
C ASP A 91 -3.72 3.60 -21.33
N LEU A 92 -3.29 2.61 -20.57
CA LEU A 92 -3.70 1.22 -20.78
C LEU A 92 -4.46 0.73 -19.55
N PHE A 93 -5.72 0.37 -19.77
CA PHE A 93 -6.56 -0.19 -18.74
C PHE A 93 -6.70 -1.70 -18.93
N GLY A 94 -6.38 -2.47 -17.90
CA GLY A 94 -6.58 -3.90 -17.93
C GLY A 94 -5.59 -4.66 -17.05
N PRO A 95 -5.66 -6.00 -17.09
CA PRO A 95 -6.57 -6.77 -17.94
C PRO A 95 -8.00 -6.88 -17.38
N MET A 96 -9.00 -6.89 -18.27
CA MET A 96 -10.40 -7.15 -17.93
C MET A 96 -10.87 -8.50 -18.50
N TRP A 97 -11.65 -9.23 -17.70
CA TRP A 97 -12.25 -10.49 -18.12
C TRP A 97 -13.64 -10.23 -18.70
N VAL A 98 -13.82 -10.52 -19.99
CA VAL A 98 -15.09 -10.37 -20.69
C VAL A 98 -15.63 -11.75 -21.00
N LYS A 99 -16.93 -11.97 -20.72
CA LYS A 99 -17.63 -13.19 -21.08
C LYS A 99 -18.41 -12.93 -22.36
N ASP A 100 -17.98 -13.52 -23.46
CA ASP A 100 -18.69 -13.48 -24.73
C ASP A 100 -19.02 -14.91 -25.18
N ASN A 101 -20.29 -15.16 -25.52
CA ASN A 101 -20.80 -16.49 -25.94
C ASN A 101 -20.35 -17.68 -25.06
N GLY A 102 -20.19 -17.47 -23.75
CA GLY A 102 -19.76 -18.49 -22.79
C GLY A 102 -18.24 -18.68 -22.69
N ILE A 103 -17.45 -18.07 -23.58
CA ILE A 103 -16.00 -18.03 -23.53
C ILE A 103 -15.58 -16.83 -22.66
N ILE A 104 -14.70 -17.07 -21.69
CA ILE A 104 -14.10 -16.01 -20.88
C ILE A 104 -12.77 -15.65 -21.53
N SER A 105 -12.65 -14.41 -22.02
CA SER A 105 -11.45 -13.90 -22.67
C SER A 105 -10.91 -12.66 -21.95
N LYS A 106 -9.58 -12.51 -22.00
CA LYS A 106 -8.84 -11.44 -21.36
C LYS A 106 -8.59 -10.34 -22.38
N HIS A 107 -9.12 -9.15 -22.14
CA HIS A 107 -8.94 -8.00 -23.00
C HIS A 107 -8.17 -6.88 -22.31
N TRP A 108 -7.48 -6.08 -23.11
CA TRP A 108 -6.94 -4.80 -22.69
C TRP A 108 -7.73 -3.69 -23.36
N VAL A 109 -7.80 -2.52 -22.72
CA VAL A 109 -8.45 -1.34 -23.29
C VAL A 109 -7.44 -0.22 -23.37
N ALA A 110 -7.17 0.27 -24.58
CA ALA A 110 -6.43 1.49 -24.79
C ALA A 110 -7.36 2.69 -24.54
N LEU A 111 -6.95 3.58 -23.64
CA LEU A 111 -7.66 4.82 -23.32
C LEU A 111 -6.96 5.99 -24.00
N PHE A 112 -7.65 6.65 -24.92
CA PHE A 112 -7.18 7.87 -25.57
C PHE A 112 -7.93 9.06 -24.99
N LYS A 113 -7.27 9.86 -24.17
CA LYS A 113 -7.85 11.06 -23.54
C LYS A 113 -7.38 12.32 -24.27
N TYR A 114 -8.31 13.02 -24.90
CA TYR A 114 -8.03 14.31 -25.50
C TYR A 114 -7.94 15.40 -24.41
N VAL A 115 -6.85 16.15 -24.36
CA VAL A 115 -6.57 17.08 -23.24
C VAL A 115 -7.52 18.28 -23.24
N ALA A 116 -7.80 18.88 -24.40
CA ALA A 116 -8.64 20.09 -24.46
C ALA A 116 -10.13 19.83 -24.12
N THR A 117 -10.78 18.82 -24.72
CA THR A 117 -12.19 18.51 -24.46
C THR A 117 -12.43 17.54 -23.31
N ARG A 118 -11.37 16.84 -22.85
CA ARG A 118 -11.47 15.68 -21.93
C ARG A 118 -12.30 14.52 -22.49
N ALA A 119 -12.54 14.49 -23.81
CA ALA A 119 -13.14 13.32 -24.46
C ALA A 119 -12.23 12.10 -24.29
N ILE A 120 -12.84 10.94 -24.08
CA ILE A 120 -12.15 9.66 -23.95
C ILE A 120 -12.65 8.76 -25.07
N HIS A 121 -11.74 8.28 -25.90
CA HIS A 121 -11.98 7.21 -26.85
C HIS A 121 -11.37 5.92 -26.30
N MET A 122 -12.10 4.82 -26.40
CA MET A 122 -11.70 3.51 -25.88
C MET A 122 -11.66 2.51 -27.01
N GLU A 123 -10.54 1.78 -27.10
CA GLU A 123 -10.34 0.72 -28.08
C GLU A 123 -10.00 -0.58 -27.35
N VAL A 124 -10.69 -1.67 -27.70
CA VAL A 124 -10.45 -2.99 -27.12
C VAL A 124 -9.35 -3.70 -27.93
N MET A 125 -8.31 -4.16 -27.24
CA MET A 125 -7.21 -4.95 -27.80
C MET A 125 -7.34 -6.43 -27.45
#